data_AF-H1MQF8-F1
#
_entry.id   AF-H1MQF8-F1
#
_cell.length_a   1.000
_cell.length_b   1.000
_cell.length_c   1.000
_cell.angle_alpha   90.00
_cell.angle_beta   90.00
_cell.angle_gamma   90.00
#
_symmetry.space_group_name_H-M   'P 1'
#
loop_
_entity.id
_entity.type
_entity.pdbx_description
1 polymer ?
#
loop_
_entity_poly.entity_id
_entity_poly.type
_entity_poly.pdbx_seq_one_letter_code
_entity_poly.pdbx_strand_id
1 'polypeptide(L)'
;MAKPVDVGSIGSYFESLSDPRHARNRRHLMVDIAVIAVCAVICGCDGPTAIHRWAKNRESWLALHLALPNGIPSRDCIRRLLMALKPEAFQRCFQDWICDAIPADTENSRRHVAIDGKACRGSHDAAKGLGNLHIVSAWASEQGIALGQVATDAKSNEITAIPKLLEQIDLTDTLITIDAMGCQKAIVEQIVDGGGDCVIAVKDNQPKLATAIQAFFLDHLERDLEDLHYRYDETRDAGHGRIDERSYYLVKVPTDFAPLKDWPWIKAIGYAVRITQHADGTESDEVRYYLSSHYLSGKRFGEAVRGHWSIESMHWVLDVNFREDEHRTRERTLGNNLSWLRRFAVTLLKRHPDKDSLRGKMMSCMINTDYLTQVLSLQRV
;
A
#
# COMPACT_ATOMS: atom_id res chain seq x y z
N MET A 1 -12.63 -21.40 -12.42
CA MET A 1 -11.17 -21.51 -12.67
C MET A 1 -10.73 -20.17 -13.24
N ALA A 2 -9.89 -19.41 -12.54
CA ALA A 2 -9.38 -18.15 -13.08
C ALA A 2 -8.53 -18.44 -14.33
N LYS A 3 -8.73 -17.68 -15.42
CA LYS A 3 -7.91 -17.83 -16.61
C LYS A 3 -6.48 -17.37 -16.28
N PRO A 4 -5.43 -18.11 -16.69
CA PRO A 4 -4.07 -17.59 -16.57
C PRO A 4 -3.98 -16.29 -17.37
N VAL A 5 -3.50 -15.22 -16.71
CA VAL A 5 -3.25 -13.94 -17.38
C VAL A 5 -1.97 -14.11 -18.19
N ASP A 6 -2.07 -14.28 -19.50
CA ASP A 6 -0.91 -14.18 -20.40
C ASP A 6 -0.64 -12.70 -20.73
N VAL A 7 0.60 -12.35 -21.12
CA VAL A 7 1.03 -10.97 -21.42
C VAL A 7 0.13 -10.30 -22.47
N GLY A 8 -0.38 -11.06 -23.43
CA GLY A 8 -1.35 -10.56 -24.42
C GLY A 8 -2.72 -10.22 -23.84
N SER A 9 -3.13 -10.86 -22.74
CA SER A 9 -4.40 -10.60 -22.05
C SER A 9 -4.35 -9.39 -21.12
N ILE A 10 -3.16 -8.95 -20.69
CA ILE A 10 -2.98 -7.75 -19.87
C ILE A 10 -3.55 -6.51 -20.57
N GLY A 11 -3.41 -6.45 -21.89
CA GLY A 11 -3.92 -5.34 -22.69
C GLY A 11 -5.41 -5.09 -22.48
N SER A 12 -6.20 -6.14 -22.27
CA SER A 12 -7.65 -6.05 -22.10
C SER A 12 -8.08 -5.20 -20.90
N TYR A 13 -7.31 -5.19 -19.81
CA TYR A 13 -7.58 -4.36 -18.64
C TYR A 13 -7.41 -2.87 -18.92
N PHE A 14 -6.67 -2.51 -19.97
CA PHE A 14 -6.44 -1.11 -20.38
C PHE A 14 -7.32 -0.66 -21.55
N GLU A 15 -8.14 -1.55 -22.13
CA GLU A 15 -9.02 -1.22 -23.27
C GLU A 15 -10.14 -0.25 -22.87
N SER A 16 -10.56 -0.28 -21.60
CA SER A 16 -11.57 0.62 -21.04
C SER A 16 -11.09 2.07 -20.90
N LEU A 17 -9.77 2.32 -20.98
CA LEU A 17 -9.22 3.66 -20.86
C LEU A 17 -9.44 4.45 -22.15
N SER A 18 -10.03 5.63 -22.01
CA SER A 18 -10.05 6.60 -23.10
C SER A 18 -8.62 7.08 -23.38
N ASP A 19 -8.16 6.96 -24.63
CA ASP A 19 -6.83 7.47 -25.01
C ASP A 19 -6.78 9.01 -24.90
N PRO A 20 -6.07 9.55 -23.88
CA PRO A 20 -6.11 10.97 -23.56
C PRO A 20 -5.16 11.78 -24.45
N ARG A 21 -4.36 11.13 -25.29
CA ARG A 21 -3.40 11.80 -26.16
C ARG A 21 -4.12 12.52 -27.29
N HIS A 22 -3.54 13.61 -27.77
CA HIS A 22 -4.08 14.33 -28.92
C HIS A 22 -4.25 13.40 -30.15
N ALA A 23 -5.35 13.54 -30.90
CA ALA A 23 -5.67 12.66 -32.03
C ALA A 23 -4.66 12.78 -33.20
N ARG A 24 -4.13 13.99 -33.44
CA ARG A 24 -3.05 14.20 -34.42
C ARG A 24 -1.78 13.48 -33.97
N ASN A 25 -1.14 12.74 -34.89
CA ASN A 25 0.09 11.97 -34.66
C ASN A 25 -0.04 10.82 -33.64
N ARG A 26 -1.26 10.31 -33.40
CA ARG A 26 -1.50 9.10 -32.63
C ARG A 26 -1.18 7.86 -33.47
N ARG A 27 0.11 7.51 -33.56
CA ARG A 27 0.61 6.37 -34.37
C ARG A 27 0.70 5.05 -33.59
N HIS A 28 0.91 5.11 -32.27
CA HIS A 28 1.05 3.92 -31.43
C HIS A 28 -0.23 3.71 -30.63
N LEU A 29 -0.63 2.45 -30.46
CA LEU A 29 -1.76 2.09 -29.61
C LEU A 29 -1.48 2.46 -28.15
N MET A 30 -2.48 2.97 -27.45
CA MET A 30 -2.34 3.35 -26.04
C MET A 30 -2.05 2.11 -25.17
N VAL A 31 -2.79 1.02 -25.41
CA VAL A 31 -2.65 -0.25 -24.71
C VAL A 31 -1.22 -0.78 -24.83
N ASP A 32 -0.63 -0.81 -26.03
CA ASP A 32 0.76 -1.22 -26.23
C ASP A 32 1.73 -0.42 -25.34
N ILE A 33 1.55 0.91 -25.26
CA ILE A 33 2.43 1.77 -24.46
C ILE A 33 2.26 1.49 -22.97
N ALA A 34 1.02 1.26 -22.51
CA ALA A 34 0.72 0.93 -21.11
C ALA A 34 1.36 -0.40 -20.71
N VAL A 35 1.19 -1.45 -21.51
CA VAL A 35 1.81 -2.77 -21.26
C VAL A 35 3.33 -2.66 -21.28
N ILE A 36 3.92 -1.94 -22.25
CA ILE A 36 5.36 -1.68 -22.28
C ILE A 36 5.83 -1.01 -20.98
N ALA A 37 5.09 -0.02 -20.47
CA ALA A 37 5.45 0.67 -19.23
C ALA A 37 5.41 -0.27 -18.02
N VAL A 38 4.38 -1.12 -17.91
CA VAL A 38 4.27 -2.13 -16.85
C VAL A 38 5.47 -3.08 -16.88
N CYS A 39 5.72 -3.73 -18.03
CA CYS A 39 6.81 -4.69 -18.18
C CYS A 39 8.18 -4.06 -17.85
N ALA A 40 8.43 -2.86 -18.38
CA ALA A 40 9.69 -2.16 -18.16
C ALA A 40 9.90 -1.78 -16.68
N VAL A 41 8.86 -1.32 -15.99
CA VAL A 41 8.96 -0.94 -14.56
C VAL A 41 9.21 -2.16 -13.68
N ILE A 42 8.62 -3.33 -13.99
CA ILE A 42 8.93 -4.61 -13.31
C ILE A 42 10.42 -4.94 -13.45
N CYS A 43 11.01 -4.71 -14.62
CA CYS A 43 12.45 -4.86 -14.84
C CYS A 43 13.30 -3.76 -14.16
N GLY A 44 12.70 -2.79 -13.48
CA GLY A 44 13.39 -1.70 -12.79
C GLY A 44 13.68 -0.47 -13.64
N CYS A 45 12.97 -0.27 -14.76
CA CYS A 45 13.05 0.98 -15.52
C CYS A 45 12.34 2.10 -14.75
N ASP A 46 13.03 3.22 -14.52
CA ASP A 46 12.62 4.27 -13.58
C ASP A 46 11.77 5.38 -14.21
N GLY A 47 11.76 5.50 -15.54
CA GLY A 47 10.96 6.50 -16.25
C GLY A 47 11.00 6.36 -17.78
N PRO A 48 10.39 7.31 -18.53
CA PRO A 48 10.12 7.16 -19.96
C PRO A 48 11.35 6.87 -20.84
N THR A 49 12.52 7.40 -20.46
CA THR A 49 13.78 7.14 -21.18
C THR A 49 14.25 5.70 -21.00
N ALA A 50 14.25 5.20 -19.75
CA ALA A 50 14.63 3.82 -19.45
C ALA A 50 13.62 2.83 -20.06
N ILE A 51 12.32 3.13 -19.94
CA ILE A 51 11.23 2.33 -20.55
C ILE A 51 11.43 2.21 -22.06
N HIS A 52 11.68 3.31 -22.76
CA HIS A 52 11.95 3.29 -24.20
C HIS A 52 13.19 2.44 -24.55
N ARG A 53 14.28 2.62 -23.81
CA ARG A 53 15.53 1.88 -24.05
C ARG A 53 15.33 0.39 -23.85
N TRP A 54 14.66 -0.02 -22.77
CA TRP A 54 14.31 -1.41 -22.52
C TRP A 54 13.45 -1.97 -23.65
N ALA A 55 12.39 -1.25 -24.02
CA ALA A 55 11.46 -1.67 -25.07
C ALA A 55 12.16 -1.86 -26.42
N LYS A 56 13.13 -0.99 -26.76
CA LYS A 56 13.95 -1.16 -27.97
C LYS A 56 14.83 -2.40 -27.96
N ASN A 57 15.36 -2.79 -26.80
CA ASN A 57 16.15 -4.02 -26.65
C ASN A 57 15.29 -5.30 -26.54
N ARG A 58 13.97 -5.13 -26.38
CA ARG A 58 13.00 -6.23 -26.26
C ARG A 58 11.95 -6.20 -27.38
N GLU A 59 12.23 -5.50 -28.48
CA GLU A 59 11.28 -5.29 -29.58
C GLU A 59 10.74 -6.61 -30.16
N SER A 60 11.62 -7.58 -30.42
CA SER A 60 11.22 -8.89 -30.93
C SER A 60 10.29 -9.66 -29.98
N TRP A 61 10.54 -9.58 -28.67
CA TRP A 61 9.70 -10.24 -27.67
C TRP A 61 8.36 -9.51 -27.51
N LEU A 62 8.37 -8.18 -27.46
CA LEU A 62 7.15 -7.37 -27.38
C LEU A 62 6.24 -7.59 -28.59
N ALA A 63 6.80 -7.79 -29.79
CA ALA A 63 6.06 -8.08 -31.01
C ALA A 63 5.33 -9.45 -30.99
N LEU A 64 5.67 -10.36 -30.07
CA LEU A 64 4.94 -11.62 -29.88
C LEU A 64 3.62 -11.41 -29.12
N HIS A 65 3.53 -10.35 -28.32
CA HIS A 65 2.41 -10.11 -27.40
C HIS A 65 1.60 -8.86 -27.75
N LEU A 66 2.18 -7.92 -28.49
CA LEU A 66 1.61 -6.60 -28.81
C LEU A 66 1.56 -6.37 -30.32
N ALA A 67 0.59 -5.57 -30.77
CA ALA A 67 0.41 -5.30 -32.20
C ALA A 67 1.50 -4.39 -32.79
N LEU A 68 1.96 -3.39 -32.04
CA LEU A 68 3.06 -2.47 -32.40
C LEU A 68 2.99 -1.95 -33.85
N PRO A 69 1.86 -1.35 -34.30
CA PRO A 69 1.65 -0.99 -35.71
C PRO A 69 2.68 -0.02 -36.29
N ASN A 70 3.40 0.71 -35.43
CA ASN A 70 4.47 1.64 -35.80
C ASN A 70 5.76 1.36 -35.01
N GLY A 71 5.94 0.11 -34.57
CA GLY A 71 7.07 -0.31 -33.73
C GLY A 71 7.06 0.33 -32.34
N ILE A 72 8.22 0.31 -31.69
CA ILE A 72 8.38 0.78 -30.31
C ILE A 72 8.18 2.30 -30.20
N PRO A 73 7.30 2.76 -29.28
CA PRO A 73 7.06 4.19 -29.04
C PRO A 73 8.32 4.90 -28.55
N SER A 74 8.48 6.17 -28.96
CA SER A 74 9.57 7.00 -28.45
C SER A 74 9.41 7.34 -26.97
N ARG A 75 10.51 7.72 -26.31
CA ARG A 75 10.50 8.21 -24.92
C ARG A 75 9.49 9.34 -24.69
N ASP A 76 9.28 10.21 -25.68
CA ASP A 76 8.35 11.33 -25.57
C ASP A 76 6.90 10.88 -25.75
N CYS A 77 6.66 9.84 -26.54
CA CYS A 77 5.34 9.21 -26.65
C CYS A 77 4.92 8.57 -25.33
N ILE A 78 5.82 7.79 -24.70
CA ILE A 78 5.60 7.19 -23.38
C ILE A 78 5.35 8.28 -22.33
N ARG A 79 6.20 9.32 -22.29
CA ARG A 79 6.05 10.43 -21.34
C ARG A 79 4.69 11.12 -21.49
N ARG A 80 4.29 11.47 -22.72
CA ARG A 80 3.01 12.15 -22.98
C ARG A 80 1.82 11.32 -22.56
N LEU A 81 1.86 10.00 -22.75
CA LEU A 81 0.78 9.14 -22.28
C LEU A 81 0.68 9.17 -20.75
N LEU A 82 1.79 8.89 -20.06
CA LEU A 82 1.81 8.82 -18.60
C LEU A 82 1.50 10.17 -17.92
N MET A 83 1.75 11.31 -18.58
CA MET A 83 1.33 12.64 -18.12
C MET A 83 -0.16 12.92 -18.33
N ALA A 84 -0.80 12.25 -19.30
CA ALA A 84 -2.18 12.52 -19.70
C ALA A 84 -3.19 11.51 -19.13
N LEU A 85 -2.71 10.33 -18.70
CA LEU A 85 -3.54 9.32 -18.03
C LEU A 85 -4.03 9.85 -16.69
N LYS A 86 -5.36 9.86 -16.52
CA LYS A 86 -5.99 10.14 -15.23
C LYS A 86 -5.59 9.05 -14.23
N PRO A 87 -4.94 9.39 -13.11
CA PRO A 87 -4.45 8.38 -12.18
C PRO A 87 -5.53 7.43 -11.67
N GLU A 88 -6.72 7.92 -11.36
CA GLU A 88 -7.82 7.11 -10.82
C GLU A 88 -8.30 6.07 -11.83
N ALA A 89 -8.46 6.47 -13.09
CA ALA A 89 -8.85 5.56 -14.16
C ALA A 89 -7.76 4.51 -14.42
N PHE A 90 -6.49 4.94 -14.42
CA PHE A 90 -5.36 4.05 -14.62
C PHE A 90 -5.25 3.03 -13.48
N GLN A 91 -5.40 3.46 -12.23
CA GLN A 91 -5.41 2.60 -11.05
C GLN A 91 -6.50 1.53 -11.12
N ARG A 92 -7.71 1.91 -11.55
CA ARG A 92 -8.84 0.99 -11.68
C ARG A 92 -8.55 -0.18 -12.62
N CYS A 93 -7.84 0.04 -13.72
CA CYS A 93 -7.42 -1.05 -14.61
C CYS A 93 -6.56 -2.11 -13.90
N PHE A 94 -5.68 -1.69 -12.99
CA PHE A 94 -4.87 -2.63 -12.21
C PHE A 94 -5.69 -3.28 -11.10
N GLN A 95 -6.64 -2.58 -10.50
CA GLN A 95 -7.57 -3.17 -9.54
C GLN A 95 -8.37 -4.29 -10.20
N ASP A 96 -8.93 -4.05 -11.39
CA ASP A 96 -9.67 -5.06 -12.16
C ASP A 96 -8.78 -6.27 -12.49
N TRP A 97 -7.53 -6.02 -12.92
CA TRP A 97 -6.54 -7.08 -13.15
C TRP A 97 -6.26 -7.90 -11.89
N ILE A 98 -6.04 -7.25 -10.75
CA ILE A 98 -5.79 -7.92 -9.48
C ILE A 98 -7.00 -8.74 -9.03
N CYS A 99 -8.22 -8.20 -9.13
CA CYS A 99 -9.45 -8.89 -8.77
C CYS A 99 -9.67 -10.16 -9.59
N ASP A 100 -9.43 -10.11 -10.90
CA ASP A 100 -9.59 -11.26 -11.79
C ASP A 100 -8.51 -12.34 -11.55
N ALA A 101 -7.27 -11.92 -11.29
CA ALA A 101 -6.16 -12.82 -11.07
C ALA A 101 -6.15 -13.43 -9.65
N ILE A 102 -6.67 -12.70 -8.66
CA ILE A 102 -6.61 -13.03 -7.23
C ILE A 102 -8.03 -12.94 -6.66
N PRO A 103 -8.85 -14.00 -6.83
CA PRO A 103 -10.15 -14.05 -6.18
C PRO A 103 -9.97 -13.97 -4.67
N ALA A 104 -10.90 -13.28 -3.99
CA ALA A 104 -10.88 -13.15 -2.54
C ALA A 104 -10.80 -14.54 -1.88
N ASP A 105 -9.84 -14.73 -0.96
CA ASP A 105 -9.80 -15.94 -0.16
C ASP A 105 -11.10 -16.05 0.64
N THR A 106 -11.83 -17.13 0.39
CA THR A 106 -13.15 -17.42 0.99
C THR A 106 -13.06 -17.99 2.41
N GLU A 107 -11.87 -18.04 3.01
CA GLU A 107 -11.69 -18.56 4.37
C GLU A 107 -11.60 -17.43 5.40
N ASN A 108 -12.75 -17.08 5.99
CA ASN A 108 -13.03 -16.53 7.33
C ASN A 108 -12.11 -15.46 7.98
N SER A 109 -11.11 -14.92 7.29
CA SER A 109 -10.27 -13.84 7.77
C SER A 109 -10.56 -12.59 6.96
N ARG A 110 -11.07 -11.57 7.66
CA ARG A 110 -11.30 -10.23 7.08
C ARG A 110 -9.99 -9.72 6.49
N ARG A 111 -9.98 -9.27 5.23
CA ARG A 111 -8.77 -8.76 4.58
C ARG A 111 -8.15 -7.64 5.40
N HIS A 112 -6.86 -7.69 5.70
CA HIS A 112 -6.17 -6.59 6.39
C HIS A 112 -5.58 -5.58 5.40
N VAL A 113 -6.04 -4.34 5.45
CA VAL A 113 -5.56 -3.23 4.62
C VAL A 113 -4.97 -2.12 5.49
N ALA A 114 -3.69 -1.83 5.29
CA ALA A 114 -3.00 -0.71 5.91
C ALA A 114 -3.05 0.52 5.01
N ILE A 115 -3.30 1.69 5.60
CA ILE A 115 -3.27 2.99 4.91
C ILE A 115 -2.23 3.88 5.56
N ASP A 116 -1.34 4.45 4.73
CA ASP A 116 -0.25 5.32 5.16
C ASP A 116 0.17 6.27 4.04
N GLY A 117 0.77 7.39 4.42
CA GLY A 117 1.27 8.43 3.54
C GLY A 117 2.79 8.37 3.34
N LYS A 118 3.23 8.44 2.08
CA LYS A 118 4.66 8.58 1.71
C LYS A 118 4.92 9.87 0.96
N ALA A 119 6.02 10.54 1.31
CA ALA A 119 6.57 11.64 0.54
C ALA A 119 7.60 11.12 -0.49
N CYS A 120 7.48 11.51 -1.75
CA CYS A 120 8.51 11.30 -2.79
C CYS A 120 9.50 12.46 -2.75
N ARG A 121 10.60 12.34 -2.00
CA ARG A 121 11.46 13.48 -1.62
C ARG A 121 12.12 14.23 -2.80
N GLY A 122 12.42 13.54 -3.89
CA GLY A 122 13.05 14.12 -5.09
C GLY A 122 12.10 14.88 -6.03
N SER A 123 10.80 14.85 -5.76
CA SER A 123 9.76 15.36 -6.68
C SER A 123 9.42 16.85 -6.56
N HIS A 124 10.08 17.57 -5.64
CA HIS A 124 9.88 19.01 -5.46
C HIS A 124 10.30 19.81 -6.70
N ASP A 125 9.65 20.96 -6.90
CA ASP A 125 9.99 21.92 -7.95
C ASP A 125 9.99 23.34 -7.39
N ALA A 126 11.16 23.77 -6.91
CA ALA A 126 11.35 25.11 -6.33
C ALA A 126 10.99 26.22 -7.33
N ALA A 127 11.22 26.01 -8.63
CA ALA A 127 10.89 27.01 -9.66
C ALA A 127 9.38 27.24 -9.80
N LYS A 128 8.56 26.26 -9.39
CA LYS A 128 7.10 26.35 -9.39
C LYS A 128 6.50 26.45 -7.99
N GLY A 129 7.34 26.61 -6.95
CA GLY A 129 6.90 26.63 -5.55
C GLY A 129 6.28 25.32 -5.07
N LEU A 130 6.56 24.20 -5.73
CA LEU A 130 5.96 22.90 -5.41
C LEU A 130 6.85 22.14 -4.42
N GLY A 131 6.28 21.75 -3.27
CA GLY A 131 6.90 20.85 -2.31
C GLY A 131 6.95 19.40 -2.81
N ASN A 132 7.34 18.48 -1.92
CA ASN A 132 7.35 17.05 -2.23
C ASN A 132 5.94 16.58 -2.62
N LEU A 133 5.85 15.68 -3.60
CA LEU A 133 4.64 14.91 -3.87
C LEU A 133 4.41 13.97 -2.69
N HIS A 134 3.22 14.05 -2.10
CA HIS A 134 2.76 13.14 -1.06
C HIS A 134 1.75 12.17 -1.66
N ILE A 135 1.79 10.90 -1.26
CA ILE A 135 0.92 9.84 -1.77
C ILE A 135 0.42 9.03 -0.58
N VAL A 136 -0.89 9.04 -0.36
CA VAL A 136 -1.57 8.13 0.57
C VAL A 136 -1.89 6.85 -0.18
N SER A 137 -1.44 5.71 0.33
CA SER A 137 -1.61 4.40 -0.32
C SER A 137 -2.43 3.46 0.56
N ALA A 138 -3.22 2.59 -0.07
CA ALA A 138 -3.87 1.46 0.59
C ALA A 138 -3.16 0.17 0.17
N TRP A 139 -2.69 -0.59 1.17
CA TRP A 139 -1.90 -1.81 0.98
C TRP A 139 -2.54 -2.98 1.72
N ALA A 140 -2.93 -4.01 0.98
CA ALA A 140 -3.39 -5.28 1.55
C ALA A 140 -2.17 -6.08 2.05
N SER A 141 -1.94 -5.99 3.36
CA SER A 141 -0.72 -6.40 4.05
C SER A 141 -0.38 -7.87 3.85
N GLU A 142 -1.38 -8.73 4.02
CA GLU A 142 -1.24 -10.20 3.97
C GLU A 142 -1.02 -10.69 2.55
N GLN A 143 -1.66 -10.06 1.56
CA GLN A 143 -1.63 -10.48 0.16
C GLN A 143 -0.51 -9.82 -0.65
N GLY A 144 0.12 -8.78 -0.10
CA GLY A 144 1.16 -8.01 -0.77
C GLY A 144 0.64 -7.20 -1.96
N ILE A 145 -0.58 -6.67 -1.86
CA ILE A 145 -1.30 -6.05 -2.98
C ILE A 145 -1.49 -4.55 -2.73
N ALA A 146 -1.14 -3.73 -3.72
CA ALA A 146 -1.54 -2.32 -3.75
C ALA A 146 -3.00 -2.21 -4.20
N LEU A 147 -3.85 -1.62 -3.35
CA LEU A 147 -5.28 -1.49 -3.63
C LEU A 147 -5.64 -0.13 -4.22
N GLY A 148 -4.90 0.93 -3.91
CA GLY A 148 -5.15 2.26 -4.46
C GLY A 148 -4.21 3.30 -3.88
N GLN A 149 -4.19 4.48 -4.48
CA GLN A 149 -3.44 5.62 -3.97
C GLN A 149 -4.05 6.97 -4.36
N VAL A 150 -3.91 7.95 -3.47
CA VAL A 150 -4.32 9.35 -3.70
C VAL A 150 -3.12 10.26 -3.49
N ALA A 151 -2.81 11.06 -4.50
CA ALA A 151 -1.76 12.08 -4.43
C ALA A 151 -2.27 13.33 -3.69
N THR A 152 -1.40 13.93 -2.89
CA THR A 152 -1.65 15.19 -2.18
C THR A 152 -0.46 16.13 -2.29
N ASP A 153 -0.73 17.42 -2.14
CA ASP A 153 0.30 18.47 -2.23
C ASP A 153 1.16 18.59 -0.97
N ALA A 154 0.70 18.07 0.17
CA ALA A 154 1.38 18.17 1.46
C ALA A 154 0.96 17.05 2.42
N LYS A 155 1.82 16.73 3.39
CA LYS A 155 1.56 15.74 4.45
C LYS A 155 0.29 16.04 5.27
N SER A 156 0.01 17.31 5.54
CA SER A 156 -1.21 17.72 6.26
C SER A 156 -2.51 17.35 5.52
N ASN A 157 -2.42 17.12 4.21
CA ASN A 157 -3.59 16.84 3.38
C ASN A 157 -3.97 15.35 3.38
N GLU A 158 -3.22 14.50 4.08
CA GLU A 158 -3.50 13.06 4.23
C GLU A 158 -4.90 12.83 4.83
N ILE A 159 -5.31 13.66 5.79
CA ILE A 159 -6.66 13.63 6.40
C ILE A 159 -7.77 13.76 5.34
N THR A 160 -7.55 14.56 4.29
CA THR A 160 -8.52 14.74 3.21
C THR A 160 -8.40 13.70 2.09
N ALA A 161 -7.27 13.00 2.01
CA ALA A 161 -7.01 11.98 1.00
C ALA A 161 -7.46 10.60 1.41
N ILE A 162 -7.38 10.26 2.71
CA ILE A 162 -7.87 8.99 3.23
C ILE A 162 -9.35 8.76 2.86
N PRO A 163 -10.29 9.71 3.07
CA PRO A 163 -11.67 9.54 2.64
C PRO A 163 -11.84 9.22 1.15
N LYS A 164 -11.11 9.93 0.28
CA LYS A 164 -11.14 9.72 -1.18
C LYS A 164 -10.56 8.36 -1.57
N LEU A 165 -9.59 7.88 -0.82
CA LEU A 165 -8.97 6.56 -1.03
C LEU A 165 -9.93 5.45 -0.58
N LEU A 166 -10.63 5.62 0.53
CA LEU A 166 -11.65 4.69 1.01
C LEU A 166 -12.80 4.54 0.01
N GLU A 167 -13.18 5.60 -0.72
CA GLU A 167 -14.16 5.53 -1.81
C GLU A 167 -13.70 4.69 -3.02
N GLN A 168 -12.39 4.43 -3.15
CA GLN A 168 -11.81 3.72 -4.29
C GLN A 168 -11.56 2.23 -4.03
N ILE A 169 -11.77 1.76 -2.80
CA ILE A 169 -11.54 0.37 -2.40
C ILE A 169 -12.81 -0.24 -1.80
N ASP A 170 -12.98 -1.56 -1.97
CA ASP A 170 -14.05 -2.28 -1.29
C ASP A 170 -13.70 -2.45 0.19
N LEU A 171 -14.58 -1.96 1.06
CA LEU A 171 -14.42 -1.99 2.51
C LEU A 171 -15.16 -3.16 3.16
N THR A 172 -16.01 -3.85 2.41
CA THR A 172 -16.80 -4.97 2.92
C THR A 172 -15.89 -6.03 3.51
N ASP A 173 -16.18 -6.45 4.75
CA ASP A 173 -15.41 -7.48 5.47
C ASP A 173 -13.89 -7.21 5.51
N THR A 174 -13.49 -5.92 5.51
CA THR A 174 -12.09 -5.49 5.53
C THR A 174 -11.73 -4.87 6.88
N LEU A 175 -10.58 -5.24 7.44
CA LEU A 175 -9.98 -4.59 8.59
C LEU A 175 -8.98 -3.54 8.11
N ILE A 176 -9.26 -2.27 8.40
CA ILE A 176 -8.46 -1.12 8.01
C ILE A 176 -7.54 -0.70 9.17
N THR A 177 -6.25 -0.52 8.92
CA THR A 177 -5.33 0.12 9.89
C THR A 177 -4.78 1.41 9.36
N ILE A 178 -4.82 2.44 10.19
CA ILE A 178 -4.37 3.79 9.85
C ILE A 178 -3.43 4.27 10.95
N ASP A 179 -2.45 5.07 10.53
CA ASP A 179 -1.56 5.77 11.43
C ASP A 179 -2.33 6.73 12.36
N ALA A 180 -1.60 7.32 13.31
CA ALA A 180 -2.22 8.23 14.25
C ALA A 180 -2.84 9.44 13.54
N MET A 181 -2.22 9.99 12.49
CA MET A 181 -2.71 11.19 11.80
C MET A 181 -4.14 11.00 11.26
N GLY A 182 -4.45 9.80 10.76
CA GLY A 182 -5.78 9.43 10.28
C GLY A 182 -6.81 9.12 11.38
N CYS A 183 -6.47 9.24 12.67
CA CYS A 183 -7.41 9.09 13.78
C CYS A 183 -8.44 10.24 13.84
N GLN A 184 -9.40 10.21 12.92
CA GLN A 184 -10.47 11.18 12.75
C GLN A 184 -11.83 10.49 12.77
N LYS A 185 -12.83 11.16 13.38
CA LYS A 185 -14.19 10.61 13.52
C LYS A 185 -14.83 10.27 12.18
N ALA A 186 -14.77 11.20 11.22
CA ALA A 186 -15.35 11.02 9.89
C ALA A 186 -14.71 9.85 9.11
N ILE A 187 -13.42 9.58 9.33
CA ILE A 187 -12.74 8.44 8.71
C ILE A 187 -13.25 7.13 9.30
N VAL A 188 -13.38 7.04 10.64
CA VAL A 188 -13.93 5.86 11.30
C VAL A 188 -15.37 5.60 10.90
N GLU A 189 -16.19 6.65 10.88
CA GLU A 189 -17.58 6.60 10.40
C GLU A 189 -17.65 6.02 9.00
N GLN A 190 -16.89 6.58 8.05
CA GLN A 190 -16.88 6.12 6.67
C GLN A 190 -16.45 4.65 6.53
N ILE A 191 -15.48 4.18 7.32
CA ILE A 191 -15.03 2.78 7.29
C ILE A 191 -16.17 1.86 7.74
N VAL A 192 -16.82 2.19 8.87
CA VAL A 192 -17.86 1.36 9.46
C VAL A 192 -19.14 1.39 8.64
N ASP A 193 -19.53 2.55 8.11
CA ASP A 193 -20.66 2.69 7.19
C ASP A 193 -20.44 1.94 5.88
N GLY A 194 -19.19 1.82 5.45
CA GLY A 194 -18.77 1.01 4.30
C GLY A 194 -18.73 -0.51 4.54
N GLY A 195 -19.10 -0.98 5.75
CA GLY A 195 -19.08 -2.40 6.10
C GLY A 195 -17.70 -2.95 6.50
N GLY A 196 -16.72 -2.05 6.71
CA GLY A 196 -15.39 -2.38 7.20
C GLY A 196 -15.28 -2.21 8.72
N ASP A 197 -14.16 -2.69 9.25
CA ASP A 197 -13.74 -2.45 10.61
C ASP A 197 -12.39 -1.74 10.63
N CYS A 198 -12.04 -1.08 11.73
CA CYS A 198 -10.78 -0.37 11.86
C CYS A 198 -10.04 -0.67 13.17
N VAL A 199 -8.71 -0.67 13.11
CA VAL A 199 -7.81 -0.52 14.25
C VAL A 199 -6.91 0.68 13.97
N ILE A 200 -7.08 1.76 14.73
CA ILE A 200 -6.41 3.04 14.46
C ILE A 200 -5.53 3.41 15.64
N ALA A 201 -4.29 3.81 15.36
CA ALA A 201 -3.35 4.27 16.37
C ALA A 201 -3.81 5.62 16.95
N VAL A 202 -3.60 5.81 18.25
CA VAL A 202 -3.91 7.07 18.95
C VAL A 202 -2.61 7.63 19.54
N LYS A 203 -2.30 8.89 19.19
CA LYS A 203 -1.14 9.64 19.71
C LYS A 203 -1.54 11.10 20.00
N ASP A 204 -0.56 12.00 19.88
CA ASP A 204 -0.66 13.42 20.23
C ASP A 204 -1.68 14.22 19.41
N ASN A 205 -2.17 13.68 18.28
CA ASN A 205 -3.20 14.33 17.49
C ASN A 205 -4.60 14.23 18.14
N GLN A 206 -4.80 13.29 19.06
CA GLN A 206 -6.01 13.14 19.87
C GLN A 206 -5.62 13.05 21.35
N PRO A 207 -5.06 14.13 21.95
CA PRO A 207 -4.39 14.05 23.24
C PRO A 207 -5.33 13.64 24.37
N LYS A 208 -6.56 14.14 24.38
CA LYS A 208 -7.59 13.74 25.38
C LYS A 208 -7.91 12.25 25.31
N LEU A 209 -7.94 11.69 24.11
CA LEU A 209 -8.22 10.28 23.88
C LEU A 209 -7.02 9.43 24.30
N ALA A 210 -5.81 9.81 23.89
CA ALA A 210 -4.58 9.14 24.28
C ALA A 210 -4.42 9.10 25.82
N THR A 211 -4.61 10.24 26.49
CA THR A 211 -4.55 10.32 27.96
C THR A 211 -5.62 9.47 28.63
N ALA A 212 -6.84 9.43 28.09
CA ALA A 212 -7.92 8.60 28.66
C ALA A 212 -7.62 7.10 28.53
N ILE A 213 -7.13 6.65 27.38
CA ILE A 213 -6.73 5.24 27.19
C ILE A 213 -5.55 4.90 28.11
N GLN A 214 -4.53 5.77 28.16
CA GLN A 214 -3.38 5.62 29.03
C GLN A 214 -3.79 5.49 30.49
N ALA A 215 -4.58 6.44 31.01
CA ALA A 215 -5.04 6.44 32.39
C ALA A 215 -5.82 5.16 32.73
N PHE A 216 -6.67 4.69 31.80
CA PHE A 216 -7.40 3.45 31.95
C PHE A 216 -6.47 2.24 32.10
N PHE A 217 -5.49 2.07 31.21
CA PHE A 217 -4.58 0.93 31.28
C PHE A 217 -3.62 1.01 32.48
N LEU A 218 -3.12 2.20 32.83
CA LEU A 218 -2.25 2.37 34.00
C LEU A 218 -2.95 1.98 35.30
N ASP A 219 -4.18 2.44 35.53
CA ASP A 219 -4.95 2.09 36.75
C ASP A 219 -5.16 0.57 36.90
N HIS A 220 -5.36 -0.14 35.80
CA HIS A 220 -5.54 -1.61 35.83
C HIS A 220 -4.19 -2.35 35.92
N LEU A 221 -3.13 -1.83 35.30
CA LEU A 221 -1.78 -2.41 35.40
C LEU A 221 -1.23 -2.31 36.83
N GLU A 222 -1.53 -1.23 37.56
CA GLU A 222 -1.19 -1.08 38.99
C GLU A 222 -1.87 -2.13 39.89
N ARG A 223 -2.92 -2.79 39.39
CA ARG A 223 -3.67 -3.86 40.07
C ARG A 223 -3.48 -5.21 39.39
N ASP A 224 -2.34 -5.39 38.71
CA ASP A 224 -1.96 -6.63 38.00
C ASP A 224 -3.02 -7.15 37.02
N LEU A 225 -3.87 -6.27 36.49
CA LEU A 225 -4.99 -6.57 35.59
C LEU A 225 -6.02 -7.56 36.16
N GLU A 226 -6.03 -7.84 37.48
CA GLU A 226 -6.86 -8.88 38.10
C GLU A 226 -8.36 -8.67 37.86
N ASP A 227 -8.81 -7.41 37.86
CA ASP A 227 -10.21 -7.03 37.69
C ASP A 227 -10.62 -6.79 36.23
N LEU A 228 -9.70 -6.97 35.27
CA LEU A 228 -9.92 -6.59 33.88
C LEU A 228 -10.21 -7.81 32.99
N HIS A 229 -11.35 -7.81 32.31
CA HIS A 229 -11.58 -8.75 31.22
C HIS A 229 -10.96 -8.21 29.92
N TYR A 230 -9.85 -8.81 29.50
CA TYR A 230 -9.15 -8.45 28.26
C TYR A 230 -8.90 -9.67 27.36
N ARG A 231 -8.64 -9.38 26.09
CA ARG A 231 -8.08 -10.34 25.13
C ARG A 231 -6.61 -10.04 24.96
N TYR A 232 -5.82 -11.10 24.91
CA TYR A 232 -4.37 -11.03 24.97
C TYR A 232 -3.72 -11.80 23.82
N ASP A 233 -2.58 -11.31 23.38
CA ASP A 233 -1.63 -12.04 22.56
C ASP A 233 -0.21 -11.56 22.85
N GLU A 234 0.75 -12.45 22.68
CA GLU A 234 2.16 -12.15 22.88
C GLU A 234 2.98 -12.73 21.74
N THR A 235 3.95 -11.97 21.28
CA THR A 235 4.89 -12.41 20.26
C THR A 235 6.32 -12.08 20.67
N ARG A 236 7.24 -12.99 20.37
CA ARG A 236 8.67 -12.81 20.60
C ARG A 236 9.43 -13.09 19.31
N ASP A 237 10.12 -12.09 18.81
CA ASP A 237 10.94 -12.18 17.59
C ASP A 237 12.41 -11.91 17.93
N ALA A 238 13.33 -12.75 17.45
CA ALA A 238 14.77 -12.51 17.56
C ALA A 238 15.38 -12.32 16.17
N GLY A 239 16.09 -11.21 15.96
CA GLY A 239 16.68 -10.88 14.66
C GLY A 239 17.56 -9.64 14.70
N HIS A 240 18.54 -9.57 13.80
CA HIS A 240 19.44 -8.41 13.64
C HIS A 240 20.12 -7.93 14.95
N GLY A 241 20.43 -8.85 15.87
CA GLY A 241 21.05 -8.53 17.17
C GLY A 241 20.11 -7.91 18.19
N ARG A 242 18.79 -8.10 18.04
CA ARG A 242 17.76 -7.64 18.98
C ARG A 242 16.73 -8.74 19.23
N ILE A 243 16.11 -8.69 20.40
CA ILE A 243 14.96 -9.50 20.78
C ILE A 243 13.81 -8.55 21.04
N ASP A 244 12.73 -8.68 20.28
CA ASP A 244 11.51 -7.91 20.45
C ASP A 244 10.43 -8.79 21.08
N GLU A 245 10.01 -8.44 22.30
CA GLU A 245 8.84 -9.00 22.97
C GLU A 245 7.70 -7.99 22.83
N ARG A 246 6.53 -8.46 22.40
CA ARG A 246 5.37 -7.61 22.17
C ARG A 246 4.15 -8.22 22.80
N SER A 247 3.46 -7.42 23.59
CA SER A 247 2.26 -7.81 24.32
C SER A 247 1.10 -6.93 23.87
N TYR A 248 -0.02 -7.56 23.48
CA TYR A 248 -1.20 -6.86 22.96
C TYR A 248 -2.39 -7.11 23.87
N TYR A 249 -2.96 -6.04 24.39
CA TYR A 249 -4.13 -6.06 25.25
C TYR A 249 -5.28 -5.35 24.54
N LEU A 250 -6.42 -6.01 24.45
CA LEU A 250 -7.65 -5.43 23.90
C LEU A 250 -8.80 -5.58 24.89
N VAL A 251 -9.45 -4.47 25.19
CA VAL A 251 -10.52 -4.39 26.19
C VAL A 251 -11.75 -3.79 25.54
N LYS A 252 -12.95 -4.29 25.86
CA LYS A 252 -14.18 -3.61 25.46
C LYS A 252 -14.20 -2.20 26.04
N VAL A 253 -14.70 -1.22 25.29
CA VAL A 253 -14.75 0.14 25.84
C VAL A 253 -15.60 0.15 27.12
N PRO A 254 -15.07 0.68 28.24
CA PRO A 254 -15.84 0.82 29.48
C PRO A 254 -17.07 1.71 29.28
N THR A 255 -18.16 1.44 30.01
CA THR A 255 -19.41 2.20 29.88
C THR A 255 -19.26 3.68 30.28
N ASP A 256 -18.33 3.97 31.16
CA ASP A 256 -17.99 5.30 31.70
C ASP A 256 -16.81 5.96 30.97
N PHE A 257 -16.30 5.35 29.90
CA PHE A 257 -15.21 5.91 29.10
C PHE A 257 -15.68 7.19 28.40
N ALA A 258 -15.41 8.35 29.01
CA ALA A 258 -15.94 9.64 28.58
C ALA A 258 -15.76 9.96 27.07
N PRO A 259 -14.62 9.62 26.43
CA PRO A 259 -14.46 9.83 24.98
C PRO A 259 -15.43 9.03 24.11
N LEU A 260 -16.08 7.97 24.60
CA LEU A 260 -16.99 7.13 23.80
C LEU A 260 -18.16 7.92 23.19
N LYS A 261 -18.62 9.00 23.85
CA LYS A 261 -19.67 9.89 23.32
C LYS A 261 -19.34 10.45 21.95
N ASP A 262 -18.05 10.67 21.72
CA ASP A 262 -17.50 11.26 20.50
C ASP A 262 -17.10 10.19 19.45
N TRP A 263 -17.15 8.90 19.82
CA TRP A 263 -16.66 7.77 19.04
C TRP A 263 -17.64 6.57 19.09
N PRO A 264 -18.89 6.71 18.65
CA PRO A 264 -19.95 5.70 18.84
C PRO A 264 -19.67 4.35 18.15
N TRP A 265 -18.85 4.36 17.10
CA TRP A 265 -18.47 3.17 16.34
C TRP A 265 -17.43 2.30 17.05
N ILE A 266 -16.68 2.86 18.00
CA ILE A 266 -15.61 2.15 18.69
C ILE A 266 -16.19 1.19 19.73
N LYS A 267 -15.72 -0.06 19.71
CA LYS A 267 -16.16 -1.14 20.61
C LYS A 267 -15.06 -1.65 21.52
N ALA A 268 -13.80 -1.34 21.23
CA ALA A 268 -12.67 -1.69 22.08
C ALA A 268 -11.54 -0.65 22.07
N ILE A 269 -10.79 -0.60 23.17
CA ILE A 269 -9.52 0.14 23.29
C ILE A 269 -8.37 -0.86 23.41
N GLY A 270 -7.26 -0.53 22.77
CA GLY A 270 -6.08 -1.38 22.67
C GLY A 270 -4.84 -0.74 23.29
N TYR A 271 -4.00 -1.59 23.86
CA TYR A 271 -2.72 -1.26 24.44
C TYR A 271 -1.69 -2.27 23.92
N ALA A 272 -0.70 -1.78 23.18
CA ALA A 272 0.39 -2.60 22.67
C ALA A 272 1.71 -2.12 23.27
N VAL A 273 2.43 -3.04 23.90
CA VAL A 273 3.77 -2.80 24.44
C VAL A 273 4.76 -3.55 23.58
N ARG A 274 5.88 -2.92 23.28
CA ARG A 274 7.06 -3.57 22.73
C ARG A 274 8.23 -3.34 23.68
N ILE A 275 8.85 -4.41 24.13
CA ILE A 275 10.12 -4.38 24.85
C ILE A 275 11.19 -4.89 23.88
N THR A 276 12.23 -4.10 23.66
CA THR A 276 13.35 -4.43 22.77
C THR A 276 14.61 -4.60 23.61
N GLN A 277 15.13 -5.81 23.65
CA GLN A 277 16.43 -6.11 24.23
C GLN A 277 17.51 -6.08 23.14
N HIS A 278 18.54 -5.27 23.37
CA HIS A 278 19.65 -5.08 22.46
C HIS A 278 20.83 -6.00 22.82
N ALA A 279 21.66 -6.34 21.83
CA ALA A 279 22.86 -7.16 22.05
C ALA A 279 23.88 -6.56 23.03
N ASP A 280 23.85 -5.24 23.23
CA ASP A 280 24.69 -4.54 24.21
C ASP A 280 24.13 -4.59 25.64
N GLY A 281 23.01 -5.28 25.85
CA GLY A 281 22.33 -5.42 27.14
C GLY A 281 21.40 -4.26 27.49
N THR A 282 21.26 -3.25 26.62
CA THR A 282 20.27 -2.18 26.83
C THR A 282 18.86 -2.67 26.52
N GLU A 283 17.87 -2.09 27.21
CA GLU A 283 16.46 -2.34 26.99
C GLU A 283 15.76 -1.03 26.63
N SER A 284 14.84 -1.08 25.68
CA SER A 284 13.94 0.04 25.37
C SER A 284 12.51 -0.46 25.26
N ASP A 285 11.57 0.35 25.74
CA ASP A 285 10.15 0.07 25.64
C ASP A 285 9.44 1.09 24.72
N GLU A 286 8.39 0.64 24.06
CA GLU A 286 7.48 1.48 23.29
C GLU A 286 6.05 1.07 23.58
N VAL A 287 5.24 2.05 23.99
CA VAL A 287 3.81 1.87 24.25
C VAL A 287 2.99 2.57 23.18
N ARG A 288 1.96 1.89 22.69
CA ARG A 288 1.01 2.43 21.70
C ARG A 288 -0.43 2.13 22.08
N TYR A 289 -1.28 3.13 21.88
CA TYR A 289 -2.71 3.06 22.14
C TYR A 289 -3.50 2.95 20.84
N TYR A 290 -4.62 2.23 20.88
CA TYR A 290 -5.45 2.01 19.70
C TYR A 290 -6.94 2.13 20.01
N LEU A 291 -7.70 2.59 19.02
CA LEU A 291 -9.15 2.37 18.95
C LEU A 291 -9.46 1.21 18.01
N SER A 292 -10.50 0.45 18.34
CA SER A 292 -11.01 -0.62 17.48
C SER A 292 -12.52 -0.56 17.35
N SER A 293 -13.05 -0.58 16.12
CA SER A 293 -14.49 -0.66 15.84
C SER A 293 -15.08 -2.04 16.19
N HIS A 294 -14.22 -3.04 16.40
CA HIS A 294 -14.64 -4.39 16.73
C HIS A 294 -13.84 -4.95 17.92
N TYR A 295 -14.46 -5.79 18.74
CA TYR A 295 -13.74 -6.53 19.78
C TYR A 295 -13.11 -7.79 19.17
N LEU A 296 -11.91 -7.63 18.60
CA LEU A 296 -11.12 -8.67 17.93
C LEU A 296 -10.52 -9.67 18.93
N SER A 297 -10.07 -10.84 18.48
CA SER A 297 -9.23 -11.71 19.30
C SER A 297 -7.90 -11.00 19.60
N GLY A 298 -7.22 -11.36 20.70
CA GLY A 298 -5.90 -10.78 21.01
C GLY A 298 -4.94 -10.97 19.85
N LYS A 299 -4.91 -12.20 19.30
CA LYS A 299 -4.11 -12.54 18.12
C LYS A 299 -4.44 -11.67 16.90
N ARG A 300 -5.72 -11.50 16.55
CA ARG A 300 -6.12 -10.70 15.38
C ARG A 300 -5.81 -9.21 15.58
N PHE A 301 -5.91 -8.71 16.81
CA PHE A 301 -5.50 -7.36 17.15
C PHE A 301 -3.97 -7.18 17.02
N GLY A 302 -3.17 -8.13 17.52
CA GLY A 302 -1.72 -8.17 17.35
C GLY A 302 -1.31 -8.23 15.88
N GLU A 303 -1.96 -9.08 15.08
CA GLU A 303 -1.79 -9.16 13.62
C GLU A 303 -2.11 -7.84 12.93
N ALA A 304 -3.19 -7.15 13.31
CA ALA A 304 -3.56 -5.86 12.73
C ALA A 304 -2.52 -4.77 13.04
N VAL A 305 -2.09 -4.67 14.31
CA VAL A 305 -1.07 -3.71 14.75
C VAL A 305 0.27 -3.98 14.06
N ARG A 306 0.70 -5.24 13.98
CA ARG A 306 1.94 -5.65 13.31
C ARG A 306 1.86 -5.46 11.81
N GLY A 307 0.76 -5.88 11.20
CA GLY A 307 0.55 -5.84 9.77
C GLY A 307 0.49 -4.42 9.22
N HIS A 308 0.15 -3.42 10.05
CA HIS A 308 0.21 -2.01 9.63
C HIS A 308 1.61 -1.64 9.12
N TRP A 309 2.68 -2.09 9.78
CA TRP A 309 4.07 -1.85 9.36
C TRP A 309 4.44 -2.43 7.98
N SER A 310 3.61 -3.30 7.41
CA SER A 310 3.85 -3.83 6.07
C SER A 310 3.79 -2.75 4.99
N ILE A 311 3.01 -1.67 5.20
CA ILE A 311 2.97 -0.53 4.28
C ILE A 311 4.26 0.30 4.36
N GLU A 312 4.82 0.49 5.55
CA GLU A 312 6.14 1.11 5.72
C GLU A 312 7.23 0.24 5.09
N SER A 313 7.11 -1.08 5.21
CA SER A 313 8.01 -2.02 4.53
C SER A 313 7.89 -1.90 3.01
N MET A 314 6.69 -1.71 2.48
CA MET A 314 6.47 -1.40 1.05
C MET A 314 7.09 -0.05 0.67
N HIS A 315 6.94 0.99 1.48
CA HIS A 315 7.58 2.30 1.28
C HIS A 315 9.11 2.17 1.18
N TRP A 316 9.73 1.42 2.08
CA TRP A 316 11.17 1.12 2.03
C TRP A 316 11.56 0.35 0.76
N VAL A 317 10.77 -0.64 0.36
CA VAL A 317 11.01 -1.39 -0.88
C VAL A 317 11.00 -0.48 -2.10
N LEU A 318 10.09 0.49 -2.17
CA LEU A 318 10.02 1.49 -3.25
C LEU A 318 11.27 2.38 -3.26
N ASP A 319 11.75 2.81 -2.09
CA ASP A 319 12.93 3.65 -1.98
C ASP A 319 14.21 2.90 -2.37
N VAL A 320 14.40 1.69 -1.87
CA VAL A 320 15.65 0.96 -2.09
C VAL A 320 15.72 0.33 -3.47
N ASN A 321 14.62 -0.25 -3.97
CA ASN A 321 14.64 -0.99 -5.23
C ASN A 321 14.31 -0.11 -6.45
N PHE A 322 13.41 0.86 -6.28
CA PHE A 322 12.96 1.75 -7.35
C PHE A 322 13.49 3.18 -7.23
N ARG A 323 14.26 3.49 -6.18
CA ARG A 323 14.87 4.80 -5.94
C ARG A 323 13.84 5.92 -5.96
N GLU A 324 12.63 5.63 -5.44
CA GLU A 324 11.49 6.53 -5.53
C GLU A 324 11.78 7.90 -4.88
N ASP A 325 12.41 7.90 -3.71
CA ASP A 325 12.85 9.13 -3.04
C ASP A 325 13.89 9.95 -3.84
N GLU A 326 14.77 9.29 -4.61
CA GLU A 326 15.78 9.97 -5.42
C GLU A 326 15.21 10.47 -6.76
N HIS A 327 14.01 10.02 -7.14
CA HIS A 327 13.46 10.25 -8.46
C HIS A 327 12.98 11.70 -8.65
N ARG A 328 13.55 12.38 -9.66
CA ARG A 328 13.35 13.82 -9.91
C ARG A 328 12.17 14.16 -10.84
N THR A 329 11.11 13.35 -10.82
CA THR A 329 9.92 13.67 -11.61
C THR A 329 9.09 14.74 -10.92
N ARG A 330 9.06 15.92 -11.56
CA ARG A 330 8.38 17.12 -11.06
C ARG A 330 6.95 17.26 -11.55
N GLU A 331 6.65 16.65 -12.70
CA GLU A 331 5.28 16.65 -13.23
C GLU A 331 4.43 15.67 -12.39
N ARG A 332 3.37 16.19 -11.78
CA ARG A 332 2.61 15.51 -10.71
C ARG A 332 1.90 14.27 -11.22
N THR A 333 1.30 14.33 -12.41
CA THR A 333 0.52 13.22 -12.97
C THR A 333 1.43 12.05 -13.33
N LEU A 334 2.55 12.34 -13.99
CA LEU A 334 3.60 11.39 -14.31
C LEU A 334 4.21 10.79 -13.04
N GLY A 335 4.48 11.62 -12.04
CA GLY A 335 4.98 11.18 -10.74
C GLY A 335 4.03 10.18 -10.07
N ASN A 336 2.74 10.53 -10.02
CA ASN A 336 1.68 9.68 -9.48
C ASN A 336 1.57 8.35 -10.24
N ASN A 337 1.48 8.40 -11.58
CA ASN A 337 1.36 7.19 -12.41
C ASN A 337 2.61 6.29 -12.35
N LEU A 338 3.82 6.85 -12.29
CA LEU A 338 5.04 6.06 -12.07
C LEU A 338 5.06 5.43 -10.68
N SER A 339 4.62 6.16 -9.66
CA SER A 339 4.55 5.65 -8.29
C SER A 339 3.56 4.49 -8.16
N TRP A 340 2.44 4.56 -8.90
CA TRP A 340 1.49 3.46 -9.01
C TRP A 340 2.09 2.25 -9.72
N LEU A 341 2.74 2.45 -10.88
CA LEU A 341 3.41 1.37 -11.62
C LEU A 341 4.43 0.62 -10.76
N ARG A 342 5.19 1.34 -9.92
CA ARG A 342 6.17 0.74 -9.00
C ARG A 342 5.50 -0.11 -7.92
N ARG A 343 4.42 0.37 -7.31
CA ARG A 343 3.64 -0.40 -6.33
C ARG A 343 3.07 -1.66 -6.94
N PHE A 344 2.50 -1.53 -8.14
CA PHE A 344 2.01 -2.69 -8.88
C PHE A 344 3.13 -3.68 -9.23
N ALA A 345 4.30 -3.20 -9.65
CA ALA A 345 5.47 -4.06 -9.85
C ALA A 345 5.91 -4.78 -8.56
N VAL A 346 5.88 -4.09 -7.40
CA VAL A 346 6.15 -4.73 -6.10
C VAL A 346 5.15 -5.84 -5.83
N THR A 347 3.85 -5.64 -6.10
CA THR A 347 2.83 -6.68 -5.95
C THR A 347 3.14 -7.90 -6.81
N LEU A 348 3.43 -7.72 -8.09
CA LEU A 348 3.76 -8.84 -8.99
C LEU A 348 5.02 -9.59 -8.55
N LEU A 349 6.09 -8.86 -8.22
CA LEU A 349 7.37 -9.44 -7.82
C LEU A 349 7.28 -10.20 -6.48
N LYS A 350 6.53 -9.66 -5.51
CA LYS A 350 6.34 -10.32 -4.20
C LYS A 350 5.55 -11.62 -4.33
N ARG A 351 4.61 -11.69 -5.26
CA ARG A 351 3.77 -12.89 -5.49
C ARG A 351 4.46 -13.99 -6.29
N HIS A 352 5.53 -13.67 -7.00
CA HIS A 352 6.31 -14.70 -7.67
C HIS A 352 6.91 -15.68 -6.62
N PRO A 353 6.74 -17.02 -6.78
CA PRO A 353 7.07 -18.01 -5.74
C PRO A 353 8.56 -18.15 -5.44
N ASP A 354 9.41 -17.68 -6.35
CA ASP A 354 10.86 -17.66 -6.16
C ASP A 354 11.25 -16.90 -4.88
N LYS A 355 12.23 -17.42 -4.13
CA LYS A 355 12.63 -16.89 -2.81
C LYS A 355 13.75 -15.85 -2.88
N ASP A 356 14.14 -15.42 -4.08
CA ASP A 356 15.12 -14.37 -4.27
C ASP A 356 14.62 -13.00 -3.75
N SER A 357 15.58 -12.12 -3.44
CA SER A 357 15.36 -10.72 -3.14
C SER A 357 14.57 -10.02 -4.25
N LEU A 358 13.78 -8.99 -3.90
CA LEU A 358 13.02 -8.24 -4.90
C LEU A 358 13.92 -7.66 -5.99
N ARG A 359 15.12 -7.20 -5.62
CA ARG A 359 16.14 -6.73 -6.57
C ARG A 359 16.62 -7.84 -7.51
N GLY A 360 16.85 -9.04 -6.98
CA GLY A 360 17.22 -10.22 -7.76
C GLY A 360 16.14 -10.61 -8.75
N LYS A 361 14.87 -10.65 -8.32
CA LYS A 361 13.71 -10.88 -9.21
C LYS A 361 13.60 -9.84 -10.32
N MET A 362 13.80 -8.55 -10.02
CA MET A 362 13.83 -7.48 -11.03
C MET A 362 14.95 -7.69 -12.05
N MET A 363 16.14 -8.09 -11.59
CA MET A 363 17.28 -8.41 -12.45
C MET A 363 16.98 -9.62 -13.33
N SER A 364 16.37 -10.68 -12.78
CA SER A 364 15.91 -11.85 -13.53
C SER A 364 14.90 -11.46 -14.61
N CYS A 365 13.92 -10.61 -14.30
CA CYS A 365 12.99 -10.05 -15.29
C CYS A 365 13.72 -9.25 -16.39
N MET A 366 14.78 -8.51 -16.03
CA MET A 366 15.54 -7.71 -16.99
C MET A 366 16.30 -8.60 -17.99
N ILE A 367 16.91 -9.70 -17.53
CA ILE A 367 17.77 -10.55 -18.37
C ILE A 367 17.02 -11.71 -19.02
N ASN A 368 15.91 -12.19 -18.45
CA ASN A 368 15.16 -13.35 -18.90
C ASN A 368 13.67 -13.01 -19.11
N THR A 369 13.22 -13.04 -20.36
CA THR A 369 11.83 -12.75 -20.73
C THR A 369 10.84 -13.82 -20.26
N ASP A 370 11.27 -15.08 -20.11
CA ASP A 370 10.40 -16.14 -19.61
C ASP A 370 10.10 -15.92 -18.12
N TYR A 371 11.10 -15.47 -17.36
CA TYR A 371 10.91 -15.08 -15.96
C TYR A 371 9.98 -13.87 -15.84
N LEU A 372 10.13 -12.87 -16.72
CA LEU A 372 9.20 -11.73 -16.79
C LEU A 372 7.76 -12.19 -17.07
N THR A 373 7.56 -13.12 -18.02
CA THR A 373 6.24 -13.73 -18.30
C THR A 373 5.68 -14.45 -17.07
N GLN A 374 6.50 -15.18 -16.32
CA GLN A 374 6.08 -15.82 -15.07
C GLN A 374 5.62 -14.79 -14.02
N VAL A 375 6.37 -13.69 -13.85
CA VAL A 375 5.98 -12.60 -12.92
C VAL A 375 4.68 -11.91 -13.37
N LEU A 376 4.49 -11.72 -14.67
CA LEU A 376 3.29 -11.11 -15.23
C LEU A 376 2.04 -12.00 -15.11
N SER A 377 2.21 -13.31 -15.05
CA SER A 377 1.11 -14.28 -15.14
C SER A 377 0.37 -14.60 -13.83
N LEU A 378 0.56 -13.78 -12.77
CA LEU A 378 -0.14 -13.84 -11.47
C LEU A 378 -0.69 -15.24 -11.13
N GLN A 379 0.21 -16.18 -10.83
CA GLN A 379 -0.21 -17.51 -10.43
C GLN A 379 -0.79 -17.47 -8.99
N ARG A 380 -1.78 -18.32 -8.71
CA ARG A 380 -2.15 -18.62 -7.33
C ARG A 380 -0.91 -19.23 -6.64
N VAL A 381 -0.52 -18.65 -5.50
CA VAL A 381 0.40 -19.30 -4.56
C VAL A 381 -0.41 -20.35 -3.80
#